data_AF-A0A2V8QZR3-F1
#
_entry.id   AF-A0A2V8QZR3-F1
#
_cell.length_a   1.000
_cell.length_b   1.000
_cell.length_c   1.000
_cell.angle_alpha   90.00
_cell.angle_beta   90.00
_cell.angle_gamma   90.00
#
_symmetry.space_group_name_H-M   'P 1'
#
loop_
_entity.id
_entity.type
_entity.pdbx_description
1 polymer ?
#
loop_
_entity_poly.entity_id
_entity_poly.type
_entity_poly.pdbx_seq_one_letter_code
_entity_poly.pdbx_strand_id
1 'polypeptide(L)'
;VAPKLTKSPPSWKWMIIAAHNGVQGALVCAIQDSTATNILSKPSAIEMLNWLETLEGERPKEQLADFCLLVKKFRKKYPEVLTSEQHRKILKLHREFRNKFAHFTPTHWSIEISMLPALVQAAIDLIEVAMKQQQVVVKMNGNFKRRLNENLKTARASLVSPAMTRS
;
A
#
# COMPACT_ATOMS: atom_id res chain seq x y z
N VAL A 1 -4.18 -4.22 22.32
CA VAL A 1 -4.88 -4.41 21.01
C VAL A 1 -4.39 -5.65 20.22
N ALA A 2 -3.21 -6.20 20.52
CA ALA A 2 -2.59 -7.35 19.85
C ALA A 2 -3.25 -8.77 19.94
N PRO A 3 -4.25 -9.12 20.80
CA PRO A 3 -4.80 -10.48 20.81
C PRO A 3 -5.95 -10.76 19.83
N LYS A 4 -6.43 -9.75 19.06
CA LYS A 4 -7.71 -9.86 18.33
C LYS A 4 -7.61 -10.45 16.91
N LEU A 5 -6.44 -10.36 16.26
CA LEU A 5 -6.28 -10.76 14.85
C LEU A 5 -6.40 -12.28 14.66
N THR A 6 -5.86 -13.07 15.59
CA THR A 6 -5.93 -14.54 15.52
C THR A 6 -7.29 -15.10 15.95
N LYS A 7 -8.09 -14.31 16.68
CA LYS A 7 -9.38 -14.74 17.25
C LYS A 7 -10.59 -14.50 16.35
N SER A 8 -10.45 -13.76 15.24
CA SER A 8 -11.58 -13.38 14.40
C SER A 8 -11.19 -13.17 12.92
N PRO A 9 -11.60 -14.05 11.99
CA PRO A 9 -11.37 -13.90 10.55
C PRO A 9 -11.79 -12.52 9.97
N PRO A 10 -12.88 -11.86 10.42
CA PRO A 10 -13.20 -10.48 10.05
C PRO A 10 -12.08 -9.46 10.29
N SER A 11 -11.23 -9.67 11.30
CA SER A 11 -10.12 -8.73 11.60
C SER A 11 -9.05 -8.76 10.52
N TRP A 12 -8.83 -9.92 9.87
CA TRP A 12 -7.89 -10.05 8.75
C TRP A 12 -8.35 -9.31 7.50
N LYS A 13 -9.67 -9.28 7.23
CA LYS A 13 -10.24 -8.46 6.14
C LYS A 13 -9.79 -7.01 6.26
N TRP A 14 -10.02 -6.41 7.44
CA TRP A 14 -9.68 -5.02 7.69
C TRP A 14 -8.17 -4.79 7.67
N MET A 15 -7.38 -5.74 8.19
CA MET A 15 -5.93 -5.66 8.12
C MET A 15 -5.42 -5.64 6.68
N ILE A 16 -5.96 -6.49 5.80
CA ILE A 16 -5.58 -6.56 4.40
C ILE A 16 -5.96 -5.30 3.64
N ILE A 17 -7.18 -4.79 3.86
CA ILE A 17 -7.63 -3.52 3.27
C ILE A 17 -6.74 -2.37 3.74
N ALA A 18 -6.44 -2.30 5.04
CA ALA A 18 -5.58 -1.27 5.61
C ALA A 18 -4.14 -1.35 5.07
N ALA A 19 -3.56 -2.56 5.00
CA ALA A 19 -2.23 -2.77 4.45
C ALA A 19 -2.16 -2.39 2.97
N HIS A 20 -3.15 -2.81 2.16
CA HIS A 20 -3.22 -2.48 0.75
C HIS A 20 -3.36 -0.97 0.52
N ASN A 21 -4.30 -0.32 1.20
CA ASN A 21 -4.51 1.13 1.11
C ASN A 21 -3.26 1.91 1.59
N GLY A 22 -2.62 1.44 2.66
CA GLY A 22 -1.38 2.02 3.17
C GLY A 22 -0.25 1.96 2.15
N VAL A 23 -0.06 0.80 1.50
CA VAL A 23 0.91 0.66 0.40
C VAL A 23 0.57 1.60 -0.75
N GLN A 24 -0.69 1.62 -1.20
CA GLN A 24 -1.10 2.48 -2.32
C GLN A 24 -0.81 3.97 -2.02
N GLY A 25 -1.16 4.45 -0.83
CA GLY A 25 -0.87 5.82 -0.40
C GLY A 25 0.63 6.11 -0.33
N ALA A 26 1.41 5.20 0.25
CA ALA A 26 2.87 5.36 0.36
C ALA A 26 3.54 5.38 -1.03
N LEU A 27 3.10 4.53 -1.96
CA LEU A 27 3.58 4.52 -3.34
C LEU A 27 3.29 5.84 -4.03
N VAL A 28 2.07 6.37 -3.90
CA VAL A 28 1.70 7.69 -4.43
C VAL A 28 2.63 8.76 -3.88
N CYS A 29 2.75 8.86 -2.55
CA CYS A 29 3.63 9.83 -1.92
C CYS A 29 5.08 9.72 -2.40
N ALA A 30 5.58 8.50 -2.62
CA ALA A 30 6.97 8.22 -2.95
C ALA A 30 7.32 8.34 -4.44
N ILE A 31 6.33 8.34 -5.35
CA ILE A 31 6.60 8.51 -6.79
C ILE A 31 6.11 9.84 -7.35
N GLN A 32 5.09 10.47 -6.75
CA GLN A 32 4.46 11.70 -7.22
C GLN A 32 5.51 12.78 -7.54
N ASP A 33 5.45 13.35 -8.73
CA ASP A 33 6.27 14.50 -9.15
C ASP A 33 5.56 15.83 -8.83
N SER A 34 6.05 16.93 -9.38
CA SER A 34 5.48 18.27 -9.15
C SER A 34 4.09 18.44 -9.76
N THR A 35 3.80 17.78 -10.89
CA THR A 35 2.52 17.89 -11.60
C THR A 35 1.50 16.87 -11.11
N ALA A 36 1.95 15.84 -10.40
CA ALA A 36 1.16 14.69 -9.97
C ALA A 36 0.56 13.88 -11.13
N THR A 37 0.88 14.17 -12.39
CA THR A 37 0.32 13.44 -13.54
C THR A 37 0.90 12.03 -13.64
N ASN A 38 2.12 11.83 -13.11
CA ASN A 38 2.78 10.54 -13.14
C ASN A 38 2.13 9.47 -12.23
N ILE A 39 1.24 9.83 -11.29
CA ILE A 39 0.48 8.86 -10.49
C ILE A 39 -0.89 8.54 -11.09
N LEU A 40 -1.32 9.26 -12.13
CA LEU A 40 -2.65 9.10 -12.74
C LEU A 40 -2.69 7.93 -13.74
N SER A 41 -3.91 7.49 -14.03
CA SER A 41 -4.23 6.63 -15.17
C SER A 41 -3.82 7.32 -16.47
N LYS A 42 -3.50 6.57 -17.52
CA LYS A 42 -3.03 7.16 -18.79
C LYS A 42 -4.03 8.18 -19.36
N PRO A 43 -5.35 7.92 -19.44
CA PRO A 43 -6.32 8.90 -19.92
C PRO A 43 -6.34 10.17 -19.07
N SER A 44 -6.43 10.00 -17.74
CA SER A 44 -6.49 11.14 -16.81
C SER A 44 -5.19 11.95 -16.80
N ALA A 45 -4.03 11.31 -16.98
CA ALA A 45 -2.75 12.00 -17.11
C ALA A 45 -2.70 12.87 -18.37
N ILE A 46 -3.20 12.38 -19.51
CA ILE A 46 -3.24 13.13 -20.77
C ILE A 46 -4.18 14.33 -20.64
N GLU A 47 -5.39 14.12 -20.13
CA GLU A 47 -6.35 15.21 -19.91
C GLU A 47 -5.77 16.29 -18.98
N MET A 48 -5.15 15.88 -17.87
CA MET A 48 -4.53 16.80 -16.94
C MET A 48 -3.34 17.56 -17.55
N LEU A 49 -2.51 16.90 -18.37
CA LEU A 49 -1.40 17.56 -19.06
C LEU A 49 -1.91 18.61 -20.07
N ASN A 50 -2.89 18.26 -20.90
CA ASN A 50 -3.49 19.19 -21.85
C ASN A 50 -4.10 20.41 -21.13
N TRP A 51 -4.75 20.19 -20.00
CA TRP A 51 -5.28 21.29 -19.18
C TRP A 51 -4.17 22.13 -18.54
N LEU A 52 -3.06 21.53 -18.10
CA LEU A 52 -1.93 22.27 -17.53
C LEU A 52 -1.22 23.16 -18.57
N GLU A 53 -1.30 22.83 -19.85
CA GLU A 53 -0.70 23.62 -20.94
C GLU A 53 -1.47 24.93 -21.20
N THR A 54 -2.80 24.92 -21.09
CA THR A 54 -3.64 26.10 -21.36
C THR A 54 -4.13 26.78 -20.09
N LEU A 55 -4.35 26.03 -19.01
CA LEU A 55 -5.05 26.42 -17.79
C LEU A 55 -6.46 27.00 -18.03
N GLU A 56 -7.06 26.64 -19.16
CA GLU A 56 -8.38 27.10 -19.57
C GLU A 56 -9.45 26.05 -19.30
N GLY A 57 -10.66 26.51 -18.98
CA GLY A 57 -11.81 25.65 -18.71
C GLY A 57 -11.78 24.94 -17.36
N GLU A 58 -12.63 23.93 -17.22
CA GLU A 58 -12.75 23.16 -15.98
C GLU A 58 -11.58 22.20 -15.81
N ARG A 59 -11.03 22.15 -14.59
CA ARG A 59 -9.96 21.20 -14.23
C ARG A 59 -10.46 19.75 -14.40
N PRO A 60 -9.74 18.89 -15.16
CA PRO A 60 -10.11 17.50 -15.35
C PRO A 60 -10.18 16.71 -14.05
N LYS A 61 -11.02 15.68 -14.03
CA LYS A 61 -11.13 14.77 -12.88
C LYS A 61 -9.94 13.81 -12.85
N GLU A 62 -9.29 13.76 -11.71
CA GLU A 62 -8.13 12.89 -11.48
C GLU A 62 -8.57 11.45 -11.23
N GLN A 63 -8.00 10.52 -11.98
CA GLN A 63 -8.13 9.09 -11.74
C GLN A 63 -6.76 8.50 -11.48
N LEU A 64 -6.60 7.91 -10.30
CA LEU A 64 -5.34 7.27 -9.93
C LEU A 64 -5.03 6.08 -10.84
N ALA A 65 -3.75 5.86 -11.15
CA ALA A 65 -3.28 4.65 -11.81
C ALA A 65 -3.69 3.40 -11.03
N ASP A 66 -3.82 2.28 -11.75
CA ASP A 66 -4.05 1.00 -11.10
C ASP A 66 -2.88 0.62 -10.18
N PHE A 67 -3.17 -0.18 -9.17
CA PHE A 67 -2.18 -0.56 -8.16
C PHE A 67 -0.95 -1.24 -8.78
N CYS A 68 -1.12 -2.08 -9.80
CA CYS A 68 0.00 -2.76 -10.43
C CYS A 68 0.91 -1.76 -11.17
N LEU A 69 0.35 -0.74 -11.84
CA LEU A 69 1.14 0.31 -12.47
C LEU A 69 1.85 1.18 -11.44
N LEU A 70 1.23 1.51 -10.30
CA LEU A 70 1.90 2.24 -9.21
C LEU A 70 3.13 1.47 -8.68
N VAL A 71 2.99 0.17 -8.43
CA VAL A 71 4.09 -0.70 -8.01
C VAL A 71 5.18 -0.76 -9.09
N LYS A 72 4.81 -0.87 -10.37
CA LYS A 72 5.75 -0.86 -11.50
C LYS A 72 6.51 0.47 -11.59
N LYS A 73 5.82 1.60 -11.45
CA LYS A 73 6.41 2.94 -11.46
C LYS A 73 7.39 3.12 -10.29
N PHE A 74 7.01 2.67 -9.10
CA PHE A 74 7.88 2.70 -7.93
C PHE A 74 9.14 1.84 -8.12
N ARG A 75 9.01 0.60 -8.59
CA ARG A 75 10.16 -0.27 -8.87
C ARG A 75 11.07 0.31 -9.96
N LYS A 76 10.51 0.98 -10.98
CA LYS A 76 11.30 1.68 -12.01
C LYS A 76 12.09 2.85 -11.40
N LYS A 77 11.48 3.59 -10.48
CA LYS A 77 12.10 4.76 -9.83
C LYS A 77 13.15 4.36 -8.77
N TYR A 78 12.91 3.25 -8.07
CA TYR A 78 13.75 2.74 -6.98
C TYR A 78 14.03 1.23 -7.18
N PRO A 79 14.88 0.86 -8.15
CA PRO A 79 15.08 -0.55 -8.55
C PRO A 79 15.68 -1.43 -7.46
N GLU A 80 16.52 -0.85 -6.59
CA GLU A 80 17.22 -1.57 -5.51
C GLU A 80 16.36 -1.74 -4.26
N VAL A 81 15.25 -1.01 -4.16
CA VAL A 81 14.41 -0.97 -2.95
C VAL A 81 13.47 -2.18 -2.87
N LEU A 82 12.89 -2.59 -4.00
CA LEU A 82 11.85 -3.61 -4.02
C LEU A 82 12.40 -4.92 -4.60
N THR A 83 12.68 -5.88 -3.73
CA THR A 83 13.14 -7.21 -4.16
C THR A 83 12.07 -7.92 -4.98
N SER A 84 12.48 -8.86 -5.84
CA SER A 84 11.53 -9.68 -6.63
C SER A 84 10.55 -10.44 -5.73
N GLU A 85 10.99 -10.88 -4.55
CA GLU A 85 10.12 -11.58 -3.59
C GLU A 85 9.09 -10.64 -2.96
N GLN A 86 9.50 -9.45 -2.50
CA GLN A 86 8.57 -8.45 -1.98
C GLN A 86 7.58 -8.02 -3.05
N HIS A 87 8.04 -7.78 -4.27
CA HIS A 87 7.18 -7.46 -5.41
C HIS A 87 6.09 -8.52 -5.61
N ARG A 88 6.45 -9.82 -5.58
CA ARG A 88 5.49 -10.92 -5.67
C ARG A 88 4.49 -10.92 -4.51
N LYS A 89 4.95 -10.73 -3.28
CA LYS A 89 4.08 -10.66 -2.08
C LYS A 89 3.07 -9.50 -2.18
N ILE A 90 3.50 -8.33 -2.64
CA ILE A 90 2.63 -7.15 -2.80
C ILE A 90 1.60 -7.36 -3.90
N LEU A 91 1.98 -7.95 -5.04
CA LEU A 91 1.02 -8.30 -6.08
C LEU A 91 0.04 -9.39 -5.62
N LYS A 92 0.50 -10.35 -4.81
CA LYS A 92 -0.36 -11.37 -4.19
C LYS A 92 -1.40 -10.73 -3.25
N LEU A 93 -0.96 -9.81 -2.38
CA LEU A 93 -1.84 -9.04 -1.50
C LEU A 93 -2.95 -8.32 -2.28
N HIS A 94 -2.61 -7.72 -3.43
CA HIS A 94 -3.58 -7.03 -4.28
C HIS A 94 -4.54 -8.00 -5.00
N ARG A 95 -3.99 -8.97 -5.75
CA ARG A 95 -4.78 -9.83 -6.66
C ARG A 95 -5.59 -10.89 -5.94
N GLU A 96 -4.97 -11.56 -4.97
CA GLU A 96 -5.59 -12.72 -4.32
C GLU A 96 -6.39 -12.32 -3.10
N PHE A 97 -5.96 -11.31 -2.36
CA PHE A 97 -6.63 -10.94 -1.12
C PHE A 97 -7.52 -9.73 -1.32
N ARG A 98 -6.98 -8.54 -1.62
CA ARG A 98 -7.80 -7.32 -1.73
C ARG A 98 -8.98 -7.50 -2.71
N ASN A 99 -8.76 -8.08 -3.88
CA ASN A 99 -9.85 -8.28 -4.85
C ASN A 99 -10.88 -9.29 -4.34
N LYS A 100 -10.48 -10.46 -3.84
CA LYS A 100 -11.44 -11.44 -3.29
C LYS A 100 -12.21 -10.91 -2.08
N PHE A 101 -11.57 -10.13 -1.20
CA PHE A 101 -12.20 -9.50 -0.04
C PHE A 101 -13.15 -8.35 -0.38
N ALA A 102 -12.87 -7.62 -1.47
CA ALA A 102 -13.77 -6.58 -1.98
C ALA A 102 -15.05 -7.19 -2.60
N HIS A 103 -14.95 -8.40 -3.18
CA HIS A 103 -16.05 -9.05 -3.90
C HIS A 103 -16.85 -10.08 -3.07
N PHE A 104 -16.67 -10.13 -1.74
CA PHE A 104 -17.47 -10.97 -0.81
C PHE A 104 -17.66 -12.44 -1.24
N THR A 105 -16.69 -13.04 -1.93
CA THR A 105 -16.80 -14.44 -2.34
C THR A 105 -16.54 -15.34 -1.12
N PRO A 106 -17.48 -16.20 -0.68
CA PRO A 106 -17.27 -17.08 0.45
C PRO A 106 -16.14 -18.06 0.11
N THR A 107 -14.95 -17.80 0.64
CA THR A 107 -13.77 -18.65 0.47
C THR A 107 -13.46 -19.32 1.81
N HIS A 108 -13.09 -20.60 1.81
CA HIS A 108 -12.72 -21.31 3.03
C HIS A 108 -11.32 -20.87 3.49
N TRP A 109 -11.24 -20.29 4.70
CA TRP A 109 -10.14 -19.46 5.20
C TRP A 109 -8.97 -20.23 5.85
N SER A 110 -9.10 -21.53 6.11
CA SER A 110 -8.25 -22.25 7.06
C SER A 110 -6.79 -22.42 6.61
N ILE A 111 -6.51 -22.44 5.30
CA ILE A 111 -5.15 -22.67 4.76
C ILE A 111 -4.42 -21.35 4.43
N GLU A 112 -5.14 -20.24 4.23
CA GLU A 112 -4.58 -18.95 3.81
C GLU A 112 -4.12 -18.04 4.97
N ILE A 113 -4.65 -18.20 6.19
CA ILE A 113 -4.35 -17.30 7.33
C ILE A 113 -2.87 -17.34 7.73
N SER A 114 -2.20 -18.48 7.61
CA SER A 114 -0.78 -18.63 7.97
C SER A 114 0.16 -17.76 7.11
N MET A 115 -0.25 -17.43 5.87
CA MET A 115 0.52 -16.58 4.97
C MET A 115 0.24 -15.08 5.15
N LEU A 116 -0.90 -14.71 5.74
CA LEU A 116 -1.32 -13.31 5.89
C LEU A 116 -0.34 -12.45 6.68
N PRO A 117 0.24 -12.90 7.81
CA PRO A 117 1.24 -12.13 8.54
C PRO A 117 2.42 -11.73 7.65
N ALA A 118 2.93 -12.66 6.84
CA ALA A 118 4.07 -12.40 5.95
C ALA A 118 3.73 -11.40 4.84
N LEU A 119 2.48 -11.42 4.33
CA LEU A 119 2.01 -10.45 3.33
C LEU A 119 1.83 -9.06 3.92
N VAL A 120 1.24 -8.96 5.12
CA VAL A 120 1.08 -7.69 5.84
C VAL A 120 2.43 -7.13 6.26
N GLN A 121 3.36 -7.98 6.69
CA GLN A 121 4.74 -7.55 6.98
C GLN A 121 5.41 -6.97 5.74
N ALA A 122 5.32 -7.64 4.58
CA ALA A 122 5.87 -7.12 3.33
C ALA A 122 5.24 -5.76 2.93
N ALA A 123 3.94 -5.58 3.19
CA ALA A 123 3.26 -4.29 2.99
C ALA A 123 3.79 -3.20 3.94
N ILE A 124 3.93 -3.50 5.22
CA ILE A 124 4.50 -2.60 6.23
C ILE A 124 5.93 -2.19 5.85
N ASP A 125 6.75 -3.14 5.42
CA ASP A 125 8.14 -2.86 5.02
C ASP A 125 8.19 -1.97 3.78
N LEU A 126 7.34 -2.22 2.78
CA LEU A 126 7.24 -1.35 1.62
C LEU A 126 6.74 0.06 1.99
N ILE A 127 5.75 0.18 2.89
CA ILE A 127 5.32 1.49 3.40
C ILE A 127 6.50 2.21 4.04
N GLU A 128 7.25 1.54 4.91
CA GLU A 128 8.39 2.17 5.57
C GLU A 128 9.44 2.65 4.56
N VAL A 129 9.81 1.81 3.59
CA VAL A 129 10.84 2.21 2.61
C VAL A 129 10.33 3.30 1.67
N ALA A 130 9.08 3.23 1.20
CA ALA A 130 8.49 4.26 0.37
C ALA A 130 8.42 5.62 1.10
N MET A 131 8.07 5.61 2.39
CA MET A 131 7.97 6.83 3.19
C MET A 131 9.33 7.41 3.61
N LYS A 132 10.42 6.63 3.49
CA LYS A 132 11.80 7.11 3.66
C LYS A 132 12.40 7.74 2.42
N GLN A 133 11.72 7.69 1.27
CA GLN A 133 12.24 8.31 0.06
C GLN A 133 12.32 9.84 0.21
N GLN A 134 13.39 10.43 -0.32
CA GLN A 134 13.73 11.84 -0.11
C GLN A 134 12.55 12.79 -0.41
N GLN A 135 11.82 12.54 -1.50
CA GLN A 135 10.69 13.37 -1.89
C GLN A 135 9.56 13.42 -0.86
N VAL A 136 9.42 12.36 -0.06
CA VAL A 136 8.41 12.26 0.98
C VAL A 136 8.91 12.96 2.22
N VAL A 137 10.14 12.65 2.63
CA VAL A 137 10.75 13.18 3.86
C VAL A 137 10.79 14.70 3.86
N VAL A 138 11.12 15.34 2.73
CA VAL A 138 11.16 16.80 2.60
C VAL A 138 9.78 17.44 2.82
N LYS A 139 8.69 16.72 2.54
CA LYS A 139 7.30 17.20 2.70
C LYS A 139 6.69 16.82 4.06
N MET A 140 7.39 16.02 4.89
CA MET A 140 6.88 15.57 6.17
C MET A 140 7.19 16.54 7.31
N ASN A 141 6.20 16.81 8.16
CA ASN A 141 6.43 17.46 9.45
C ASN A 141 6.75 16.44 10.56
N GLY A 142 7.31 16.93 11.68
CA GLY A 142 7.73 16.09 12.80
C GLY A 142 6.61 15.26 13.44
N ASN A 143 5.40 15.83 13.53
CA ASN A 143 4.23 15.13 14.08
C ASN A 143 3.82 13.94 13.22
N PHE A 144 3.82 14.11 11.90
CA PHE A 144 3.50 13.05 10.95
C PHE A 144 4.53 11.91 11.02
N LYS A 145 5.83 12.25 11.06
CA LYS A 145 6.92 11.26 11.19
C LYS A 145 6.77 10.43 12.46
N ARG A 146 6.47 11.07 13.60
CA ARG A 146 6.22 10.37 14.87
C ARG A 146 5.04 9.40 14.76
N ARG A 147 3.91 9.87 14.26
CA ARG A 147 2.69 9.04 14.09
C ARG A 147 2.92 7.85 13.16
N LEU A 148 3.62 8.05 12.05
CA LEU A 148 3.98 6.96 11.13
C LEU A 148 4.79 5.88 11.85
N ASN A 149 5.85 6.28 12.56
CA ASN A 149 6.71 5.34 13.28
C ASN A 149 5.96 4.57 14.37
N GLU A 150 5.11 5.25 15.14
CA GLU A 150 4.26 4.61 16.18
C GLU A 150 3.27 3.61 15.57
N ASN A 151 2.66 3.97 14.44
CA ASN A 151 1.72 3.09 13.74
C ASN A 151 2.42 1.86 13.15
N LEU A 152 3.58 2.02 12.51
CA LEU A 152 4.36 0.90 11.98
C LEU A 152 4.82 -0.04 13.11
N LYS A 153 5.28 0.52 14.24
CA LYS A 153 5.67 -0.25 15.42
C LYS A 153 4.49 -1.05 15.98
N THR A 154 3.34 -0.40 16.16
CA THR A 154 2.11 -1.05 16.65
C THR A 154 1.63 -2.16 15.72
N ALA A 155 1.67 -1.91 14.41
CA ALA A 155 1.27 -2.89 13.40
C ALA A 155 2.17 -4.13 13.44
N ARG A 156 3.50 -3.95 13.49
CA ARG A 156 4.46 -5.05 13.62
C ARG A 156 4.28 -5.85 14.91
N ALA A 157 4.10 -5.17 16.04
CA ALA A 157 3.87 -5.84 17.32
C ALA A 157 2.60 -6.70 17.31
N SER A 158 1.59 -6.30 16.52
CA SER A 158 0.34 -7.06 16.37
C SER A 158 0.51 -8.32 15.52
N LEU A 159 1.56 -8.42 14.70
CA LEU A 159 1.88 -9.60 13.89
C LEU A 159 2.66 -10.67 14.67
N VAL A 160 3.42 -10.29 15.71
CA VAL A 160 4.31 -11.19 16.49
C VAL A 160 3.60 -11.83 17.70
N SER A 161 2.29 -11.62 17.86
CA SER A 161 1.56 -12.03 19.07
C SER A 161 1.64 -13.56 19.31
N PRO A 162 1.81 -14.05 20.56
CA PRO A 162 2.30 -15.40 20.89
C PRO A 162 1.37 -16.58 20.58
N ALA A 163 0.30 -16.39 19.82
CA ALA A 163 -0.65 -17.46 19.50
C ALA A 163 -0.16 -18.43 18.42
N MET A 164 1.06 -18.25 17.88
CA MET A 164 1.64 -19.09 16.82
C MET A 164 2.53 -20.24 17.31
N THR A 165 2.78 -20.39 18.61
CA THR A 165 3.69 -21.43 19.17
C THR A 165 3.00 -22.59 19.88
N ARG A 166 1.72 -22.86 19.60
CA ARG A 166 1.08 -24.11 20.05
C ARG A 166 0.53 -24.87 18.85
N SER A 167 1.40 -25.72 18.30
CA SER A 167 1.03 -26.95 17.57
C SER A 167 0.55 -28.00 18.56
#